data_AF-A0A5N7SEG3-F1
#
_entry.id   AF-A0A5N7SEG3-F1
#
_cell.length_a   1.000
_cell.length_b   1.000
_cell.length_c   1.000
_cell.angle_alpha   90.00
_cell.angle_beta   90.00
_cell.angle_gamma   90.00
#
_symmetry.space_group_name_H-M   'P 1'
#
loop_
_entity.id
_entity.type
_entity.pdbx_description
1 polymer ?
#
loop_
_entity_poly.entity_id
_entity_poly.type
_entity_poly.pdbx_seq_one_letter_code
_entity_poly.pdbx_strand_id
1 'polypeptide(L)' 'EQAVDQHDERQLRSQLHRLQASCGFVGAARLGRAVRQLHHAPESGQAQDGFRAAVAALLH' A
#
# COMPACT_ATOMS: atom_id res chain seq x y z
N GLU A 1 -3.86 5.51 21.87
CA GLU A 1 -2.68 5.62 20.98
C GLU A 1 -3.11 5.65 19.50
N GLN A 2 -3.91 6.63 19.08
CA GLN A 2 -4.55 6.67 17.74
C GLN A 2 -3.88 7.65 16.73
N ALA A 3 -2.76 8.27 17.13
CA ALA A 3 -2.09 9.30 16.35
C ALA A 3 -1.08 8.74 15.33
N VAL A 4 -0.54 7.54 15.58
CA VAL A 4 0.43 6.87 14.67
C VAL A 4 -0.27 6.40 13.40
N ASP A 5 -1.42 5.75 13.55
CA ASP A 5 -2.20 5.13 12.48
C ASP A 5 -2.60 6.11 11.36
N GLN A 6 -3.07 7.31 11.75
CA GLN A 6 -3.46 8.36 10.80
C GLN A 6 -2.28 9.04 10.10
N HIS A 7 -1.12 9.09 10.77
CA HIS A 7 0.07 9.73 10.24
C HIS A 7 0.75 8.85 9.18
N ASP A 8 0.78 7.54 9.46
CA ASP A 8 1.16 6.53 8.47
C ASP A 8 0.26 6.58 7.24
N GLU A 9 -1.07 6.70 7.40
CA GLU A 9 -1.99 6.73 6.26
C GLU A 9 -1.68 7.89 5.28
N ARG A 10 -1.40 9.09 5.80
CA ARG A 10 -1.08 10.26 4.94
C ARG A 10 0.29 10.12 4.28
N GLN A 11 1.28 9.65 5.02
CA GLN A 11 2.63 9.46 4.50
C GLN A 11 2.66 8.41 3.40
N LEU A 12 1.94 7.32 3.62
CA LEU A 12 1.77 6.21 2.69
C LEU A 12 1.02 6.61 1.43
N ARG A 13 -0.04 7.41 1.57
CA ARG A 13 -0.80 7.95 0.43
C ARG A 13 0.05 8.92 -0.41
N SER A 14 0.92 9.70 0.22
CA SER A 14 1.87 10.58 -0.45
C SER A 14 2.96 9.78 -1.19
N GLN A 15 3.50 8.73 -0.57
CA GLN A 15 4.46 7.83 -1.22
C GLN A 15 3.83 7.09 -2.40
N LEU A 16 2.58 6.63 -2.27
CA LEU A 16 1.81 6.04 -3.36
C LEU A 16 1.57 7.01 -4.50
N HIS A 17 1.20 8.26 -4.24
CA HIS A 17 1.05 9.29 -5.26
C HIS A 17 2.34 9.51 -6.05
N ARG A 18 3.47 9.56 -5.34
CA ARG A 18 4.79 9.74 -5.93
C ARG A 18 5.24 8.53 -6.74
N LEU A 19 4.90 7.32 -6.29
CA LEU A 19 5.14 6.08 -7.02
C LEU A 19 4.26 5.97 -8.27
N GLN A 20 3.00 6.40 -8.17
CA GLN A 20 2.04 6.42 -9.28
C GLN A 20 2.41 7.43 -10.37
N ALA A 21 3.09 8.52 -9.98
CA ALA A 21 3.68 9.46 -10.93
C ALA A 21 4.94 8.94 -11.61
N SER A 22 5.63 7.95 -11.02
CA SER A 22 6.95 7.47 -11.47
C SER A 22 6.91 6.12 -12.20
N CYS A 23 5.92 5.27 -11.90
CA CYS A 23 5.77 3.94 -12.48
C CYS A 23 4.39 3.86 -13.15
N GLY A 24 4.34 3.54 -14.45
CA GLY A 24 3.11 3.53 -15.26
C GLY A 24 1.89 2.92 -14.56
N PHE A 25 1.10 3.79 -13.93
CA PHE A 25 -0.29 3.78 -13.44
C PHE A 25 -0.90 2.52 -12.79
N VAL A 26 -0.56 1.29 -13.20
CA VAL A 26 -1.21 0.04 -12.77
C VAL A 26 -0.55 -0.56 -11.52
N GLY A 27 0.78 -0.56 -11.45
CA GLY A 27 1.53 -1.12 -10.31
C GLY A 27 1.31 -0.34 -9.01
N ALA A 28 1.37 0.99 -9.08
CA ALA A 28 1.19 1.85 -7.91
C ALA A 28 -0.26 1.88 -7.40
N ALA A 29 -1.26 1.87 -8.30
CA ALA A 29 -2.67 1.78 -7.90
C ALA A 29 -3.00 0.44 -7.22
N ARG A 30 -2.42 -0.67 -7.72
CA ARG A 30 -2.56 -2.00 -7.12
C ARG A 30 -1.90 -2.06 -5.74
N LEU A 31 -0.70 -1.52 -5.59
CA LEU A 31 -0.02 -1.41 -4.31
C LEU A 31 -0.85 -0.60 -3.31
N GLY A 32 -1.38 0.56 -3.72
CA GLY A 32 -2.15 1.41 -2.84
C GLY A 32 -3.45 0.79 -2.34
N ARG A 33 -4.08 -0.07 -3.15
CA ARG A 33 -5.25 -0.83 -2.71
C ARG A 33 -4.87 -1.92 -1.70
N ALA A 34 -3.81 -2.67 -1.96
CA ALA A 34 -3.34 -3.74 -1.08
C ALA A 34 -2.89 -3.21 0.29
N VAL A 35 -2.21 -2.07 0.28
CA VAL A 35 -1.82 -1.34 1.49
C VAL A 35 -3.02 -0.93 2.34
N ARG A 36 -4.07 -0.34 1.75
CA ARG A 36 -5.29 0.03 2.50
C ARG A 36 -5.98 -1.20 3.10
N GLN A 37 -6.01 -2.31 2.38
CA GLN A 37 -6.57 -3.56 2.89
C GLN A 37 -5.75 -4.14 4.04
N LEU A 38 -4.42 -4.11 3.95
CA LEU A 38 -3.53 -4.55 5.02
C LEU A 38 -3.67 -3.66 6.26
N HIS A 39 -3.78 -2.36 6.07
CA HIS A 39 -3.94 -1.42 7.17
C HIS A 39 -5.29 -1.59 7.90
N HIS A 40 -6.37 -1.88 7.18
CA HIS A 40 -7.68 -2.14 7.78
C HIS A 40 -7.78 -3.53 8.43
N ALA A 41 -6.92 -4.47 8.03
CA ALA A 41 -6.93 -5.84 8.53
C ALA A 41 -5.50 -6.42 8.60
N PRO A 42 -4.66 -5.93 9.53
CA PRO A 42 -3.25 -6.31 9.59
C PRO A 42 -3.06 -7.78 9.96
N GLU A 43 -4.00 -8.36 10.71
CA GLU A 43 -4.03 -9.78 11.08
C GLU A 43 -4.60 -10.70 10.00
N SER A 44 -5.17 -10.16 8.92
CA SER A 44 -5.67 -10.97 7.81
C SER A 44 -4.55 -11.41 6.89
N GLY A 45 -4.30 -12.73 6.86
CA GLY A 45 -3.32 -13.34 5.95
C GLY A 45 -3.57 -13.00 4.46
N GLN A 46 -4.83 -12.87 4.05
CA GLN A 46 -5.18 -12.43 2.69
C GLN A 46 -4.71 -11.00 2.37
N ALA A 47 -4.76 -10.09 3.36
CA ALA A 47 -4.34 -8.71 3.16
C ALA A 47 -2.81 -8.59 3.10
N GLN A 48 -2.11 -9.39 3.92
CA GLN A 48 -0.64 -9.53 3.87
C GLN A 48 -0.17 -10.12 2.54
N ASP A 49 -0.82 -11.18 2.06
CA ASP A 49 -0.46 -11.84 0.80
C ASP A 49 -0.71 -10.91 -0.40
N GLY A 50 -1.85 -10.21 -0.40
CA GLY A 50 -2.18 -9.20 -1.42
C GLY A 50 -1.17 -8.05 -1.48
N PHE A 51 -0.68 -7.59 -0.32
CA PHE A 51 0.38 -6.59 -0.25
C PHE A 51 1.70 -7.13 -0.77
N ARG A 52 2.11 -8.32 -0.34
CA ARG A 52 3.37 -8.95 -0.78
C ARG A 52 3.38 -9.20 -2.29
N ALA A 53 2.26 -9.65 -2.87
CA ALA A 53 2.10 -9.81 -4.31
C ALA A 53 2.18 -8.48 -5.07
N ALA A 54 1.61 -7.40 -4.53
CA ALA A 54 1.70 -6.08 -5.13
C ALA A 54 3.11 -5.48 -5.07
N VAL A 55 3.84 -5.72 -3.98
CA VAL A 55 5.27 -5.35 -3.83
C VAL A 55 6.14 -6.16 -4.79
N ALA A 56 5.92 -7.47 -4.88
CA ALA A 56 6.67 -8.35 -5.79
C ALA A 56 6.49 -7.94 -7.27
N ALA A 57 5.28 -7.55 -7.67
CA ALA A 57 4.99 -7.06 -9.02
C ALA A 57 5.61 -5.69 -9.33
N LEU A 58 6.09 -4.97 -8.32
CA LEU A 58 6.72 -3.65 -8.47
C LEU A 58 8.25 -3.71 -8.47
N LEU A 59 8.81 -4.79 -7.91
CA LEU A 59 10.26 -5.06 -7.80
C LEU A 59 10.79 -5.93 -8.95
N HIS A 60 9.92 -6.38 -9.86
CA HIS A 60 10.26 -7.17 -11.04
C HIS A 60 10.25 -6.27 -12.29
#